data_AF-A0A8J3C7R4-F1
#
_entry.id   AF-A0A8J3C7R4-F1
#
_cell.length_a   1.000
_cell.length_b   1.000
_cell.length_c   1.000
_cell.angle_alpha   90.00
_cell.angle_beta   90.00
_cell.angle_gamma   90.00
#
_symmetry.space_group_name_H-M   'P 1'
#
loop_
_entity.id
_entity.type
_entity.pdbx_description
1 polymer ?
#
loop_
_entity_poly.entity_id
_entity_poly.type
_entity_poly.pdbx_seq_one_letter_code
_entity_poly.pdbx_strand_id
1 'polypeptide(L)'
;MSAAPPHERLARIRETVRRLRDFDGPDRHTPVAMAVRGPKARALAAEVADTVTFVQAPDESRAEVTRLARDLSTIRDVELANAVSVIGDRVAPHMAPPDTDTAAARAADSLVTLPDDPAAAAEEIQRRREEIGFSCFVIGADFADTFAPVVAKLSAR
;
A
#
# COMPACT_ATOMS: atom_id res chain seq x y z
N MET A 1 22.53 -13.82 14.89
CA MET A 1 21.31 -14.23 15.63
C MET A 1 20.30 -14.78 14.63
N SER A 2 19.73 -15.96 14.87
CA SER A 2 18.66 -16.49 14.01
C SER A 2 17.35 -15.71 14.27
N ALA A 3 16.54 -15.53 13.22
CA ALA A 3 15.23 -14.88 13.36
C ALA A 3 14.27 -15.79 14.14
N ALA A 4 13.47 -15.20 15.05
CA ALA A 4 12.41 -15.93 15.74
C ALA A 4 11.42 -16.57 14.74
N PRO A 5 10.76 -17.68 15.06
CA PRO A 5 9.82 -18.33 14.15
C PRO A 5 8.64 -17.41 13.79
N PRO A 6 7.99 -17.57 12.62
CA PRO A 6 7.01 -16.61 12.11
C PRO A 6 5.85 -16.28 13.05
N HIS A 7 5.35 -17.28 13.79
CA HIS A 7 4.25 -17.09 14.72
C HIS A 7 4.65 -16.23 15.93
N GLU A 8 5.85 -16.47 16.48
CA GLU A 8 6.41 -15.62 17.53
C GLU A 8 6.61 -14.19 17.04
N ARG A 9 7.06 -14.00 15.80
CA ARG A 9 7.21 -12.65 15.23
C ARG A 9 5.88 -11.91 15.19
N LEU A 10 4.81 -12.54 14.70
CA LEU A 10 3.48 -11.93 14.66
C LEU A 10 2.94 -11.62 16.06
N ALA A 11 3.13 -12.53 17.02
CA ALA A 11 2.75 -12.29 18.41
C ALA A 11 3.50 -11.10 19.02
N ARG A 12 4.81 -10.97 18.73
CA ARG A 12 5.63 -9.83 19.18
C ARG A 12 5.20 -8.52 18.53
N ILE A 13 4.81 -8.52 17.25
CA ILE A 13 4.25 -7.33 16.59
C ILE A 13 2.95 -6.90 17.26
N ARG A 14 2.03 -7.85 17.52
CA ARG A 14 0.79 -7.56 18.27
C ARG A 14 1.09 -6.89 19.61
N GLU A 15 1.99 -7.49 20.39
CA GLU A 15 2.39 -6.95 21.70
C GLU A 15 3.05 -5.57 21.58
N THR A 16 3.83 -5.34 20.52
CA THR A 16 4.45 -4.03 20.28
C THR A 16 3.41 -2.95 20.03
N VAL A 17 2.39 -3.23 19.19
CA VAL A 17 1.30 -2.28 18.95
C VAL A 17 0.48 -2.08 20.22
N ARG A 18 0.22 -3.14 21.00
CA ARG A 18 -0.45 -3.00 22.30
C ARG A 18 0.30 -2.05 23.23
N ARG A 19 1.62 -2.21 23.35
CA ARG A 19 2.45 -1.31 24.16
C ARG A 19 2.45 0.13 23.65
N LEU A 20 2.38 0.33 22.33
CA LEU A 20 2.18 1.66 21.75
C LEU A 20 0.85 2.26 22.23
N ARG A 21 -0.25 1.49 22.23
CA ARG A 21 -1.55 1.95 22.73
C ARG A 21 -1.51 2.29 24.23
N ASP A 22 -0.83 1.46 25.03
CA ASP A 22 -0.64 1.75 26.45
C ASP A 22 0.17 3.04 26.66
N PHE A 23 1.16 3.29 25.80
CA PHE A 23 1.99 4.51 25.84
C PHE A 23 1.25 5.76 25.35
N ASP A 24 0.38 5.62 24.35
CA ASP A 24 -0.47 6.70 23.84
C ASP A 24 -1.43 7.21 24.94
N GLY A 25 -1.90 6.32 25.81
CA GLY A 25 -2.92 6.63 26.81
C GLY A 25 -4.30 6.86 26.16
N PRO A 26 -5.30 7.37 26.90
CA PRO A 26 -6.66 7.50 26.40
C PRO A 26 -6.85 8.64 25.38
N ASP A 27 -5.97 9.64 25.38
CA ASP A 27 -6.17 10.90 24.63
C ASP A 27 -5.43 10.91 23.28
N ARG A 28 -4.65 9.88 22.97
CA ARG A 28 -3.85 9.80 21.73
C ARG A 28 -4.05 8.45 21.07
N HIS A 29 -3.79 8.43 19.76
CA HIS A 29 -3.77 7.22 18.97
C HIS A 29 -2.77 7.39 17.84
N THR A 30 -1.55 6.90 18.02
CA THR A 30 -0.50 6.98 17.01
C THR A 30 -0.83 6.00 15.86
N PRO A 31 -1.13 6.45 14.63
CA PRO A 31 -1.56 5.53 13.57
C PRO A 31 -0.47 4.52 13.20
N VAL A 32 -0.87 3.26 13.02
CA VAL A 32 0.01 2.16 12.60
C VAL A 32 -0.33 1.73 11.18
N ALA A 33 0.61 1.97 10.26
CA ALA A 33 0.56 1.44 8.91
C ALA A 33 1.29 0.09 8.82
N MET A 34 0.68 -0.92 8.20
CA MET A 34 1.26 -2.26 8.05
C MET A 34 1.32 -2.70 6.59
N ALA A 35 2.51 -3.07 6.15
CA ALA A 35 2.72 -3.79 4.88
C ALA A 35 2.56 -5.29 5.10
N VAL A 36 1.61 -5.93 4.41
CA VAL A 36 1.25 -7.34 4.64
C VAL A 36 1.02 -8.10 3.33
N ARG A 37 1.06 -9.44 3.40
CA ARG A 37 0.74 -10.31 2.26
C ARG A 37 0.05 -11.61 2.69
N GLY A 38 0.76 -12.44 3.45
CA GLY A 38 0.25 -13.73 3.88
C GLY A 38 -0.99 -13.63 4.78
N PRO A 39 -1.87 -14.67 4.80
CA PRO A 39 -3.15 -14.63 5.51
C PRO A 39 -3.00 -14.32 7.00
N LYS A 40 -1.97 -14.85 7.67
CA LYS A 40 -1.72 -14.56 9.09
C LYS A 40 -1.32 -13.10 9.36
N ALA A 41 -0.58 -12.48 8.43
CA ALA A 41 -0.20 -11.08 8.54
C ALA A 41 -1.40 -10.16 8.27
N ARG A 42 -2.24 -10.50 7.27
CA ARG A 42 -3.50 -9.79 7.00
C ARG A 42 -4.46 -9.88 8.19
N ALA A 43 -4.60 -11.06 8.80
CA ALA A 43 -5.41 -11.22 10.01
C ALA A 43 -4.90 -10.36 11.18
N LEU A 44 -3.58 -10.29 11.39
CA LEU A 44 -3.01 -9.39 12.39
C LEU A 44 -3.27 -7.91 12.04
N ALA A 45 -3.10 -7.51 10.78
CA ALA A 45 -3.35 -6.13 10.38
C ALA A 45 -4.83 -5.74 10.56
N ALA A 46 -5.76 -6.63 10.26
CA ALA A 46 -7.17 -6.41 10.57
C ALA A 46 -7.40 -6.16 12.06
N GLU A 47 -6.65 -6.82 12.94
CA GLU A 47 -6.74 -6.64 14.39
C GLU A 47 -6.19 -5.28 14.85
N VAL A 48 -5.02 -4.86 14.36
CA VAL A 48 -4.26 -3.76 15.00
C VAL A 48 -3.87 -2.58 14.11
N ALA A 49 -3.94 -2.71 12.79
CA ALA A 49 -3.52 -1.65 11.87
C ALA A 49 -4.60 -0.57 11.73
N ASP A 50 -4.15 0.63 11.41
CA ASP A 50 -4.99 1.75 11.01
C ASP A 50 -4.97 1.92 9.48
N THR A 51 -3.83 1.63 8.87
CA THR A 51 -3.65 1.62 7.41
C THR A 51 -2.96 0.33 6.97
N VAL A 52 -3.43 -0.27 5.88
CA VAL A 52 -2.86 -1.48 5.30
C VAL A 52 -2.40 -1.23 3.88
N THR A 53 -1.18 -1.67 3.57
CA THR A 53 -0.70 -1.81 2.20
C THR A 53 -0.34 -3.27 1.92
N PHE A 54 -0.59 -3.72 0.69
CA PHE A 54 -0.24 -5.07 0.28
C PHE A 54 1.16 -5.06 -0.32
N VAL A 55 2.04 -5.94 0.17
CA VAL A 55 3.34 -6.16 -0.49
C VAL A 55 3.07 -6.83 -1.83
N GLN A 56 3.40 -6.17 -2.92
CA GLN A 56 3.09 -6.61 -4.28
C GLN A 56 4.35 -7.00 -5.05
N ALA A 57 4.24 -8.03 -5.89
CA ALA A 57 5.23 -8.26 -6.95
C ALA A 57 4.93 -7.34 -8.14
N PRO A 58 5.93 -6.90 -8.93
CA PRO A 58 5.70 -6.01 -10.07
C PRO A 58 4.70 -6.58 -11.09
N ASP A 59 4.73 -7.88 -11.32
CA ASP A 59 3.88 -8.63 -12.25
C ASP A 59 2.54 -9.10 -11.64
N GLU A 60 2.24 -8.70 -10.40
CA GLU A 60 0.99 -9.06 -9.73
C GLU A 60 -0.18 -8.25 -10.29
N SER A 61 -1.21 -8.95 -10.78
CA SER A 61 -2.35 -8.30 -11.43
C SER A 61 -3.23 -7.50 -10.48
N ARG A 62 -3.91 -6.47 -11.01
CA ARG A 62 -4.99 -5.76 -10.31
C ARG A 62 -6.00 -6.71 -9.69
N ALA A 63 -6.43 -7.74 -10.43
CA ALA A 63 -7.48 -8.65 -9.96
C ALA A 63 -7.10 -9.37 -8.66
N GLU A 64 -5.83 -9.76 -8.52
CA GLU A 64 -5.31 -10.38 -7.30
C GLU A 64 -5.34 -9.40 -6.12
N VAL A 65 -4.85 -8.18 -6.31
CA VAL A 65 -4.79 -7.17 -5.24
C VAL A 65 -6.20 -6.71 -4.84
N THR A 66 -7.10 -6.55 -5.81
CA THR A 66 -8.52 -6.26 -5.55
C THR A 66 -9.17 -7.36 -4.71
N ARG A 67 -8.83 -8.65 -4.94
CA ARG A 67 -9.30 -9.74 -4.08
C ARG A 67 -8.77 -9.59 -2.66
N LEU A 68 -7.49 -9.28 -2.48
CA LEU A 68 -6.90 -9.07 -1.15
C LEU A 68 -7.56 -7.91 -0.39
N ALA A 69 -7.84 -6.80 -1.08
CA ALA A 69 -8.55 -5.65 -0.52
C ALA A 69 -9.97 -6.01 -0.07
N ARG A 70 -10.73 -6.70 -0.92
CA ARG A 70 -12.09 -7.16 -0.60
C ARG A 70 -12.12 -8.14 0.57
N ASP A 71 -11.21 -9.12 0.57
CA ASP A 71 -11.11 -10.08 1.68
C ASP A 71 -10.89 -9.35 3.01
N LEU A 72 -10.00 -8.35 3.02
CA LEU A 72 -9.71 -7.58 4.23
C LEU A 72 -10.91 -6.75 4.69
N SER A 73 -11.62 -6.10 3.76
CA SER A 73 -12.81 -5.30 4.09
C SER A 73 -13.97 -6.15 4.62
N THR A 74 -14.04 -7.45 4.30
CA THR A 74 -14.99 -8.37 4.97
C THR A 74 -14.69 -8.61 6.45
N ILE A 75 -13.44 -8.39 6.87
CA ILE A 75 -13.00 -8.58 8.26
C ILE A 75 -13.10 -7.27 9.04
N ARG A 76 -12.58 -6.18 8.46
CA ARG A 76 -12.59 -4.84 9.07
C ARG A 76 -12.47 -3.77 8.00
N ASP A 77 -13.20 -2.68 8.18
CA ASP A 77 -12.99 -1.45 7.43
C ASP A 77 -11.72 -0.74 7.96
N VAL A 78 -10.66 -0.81 7.17
CA VAL A 78 -9.33 -0.27 7.48
C VAL A 78 -8.84 0.54 6.29
N GLU A 79 -8.10 1.61 6.55
CA GLU A 79 -7.59 2.44 5.46
C GLU A 79 -6.68 1.62 4.54
N LEU A 80 -6.88 1.73 3.22
CA LEU A 80 -6.03 1.05 2.25
C LEU A 80 -5.06 2.02 1.59
N ALA A 81 -3.77 1.67 1.66
CA ALA A 81 -2.69 2.38 0.98
C ALA A 81 -2.15 1.58 -0.22
N ASN A 82 -2.00 2.24 -1.37
CA ASN A 82 -1.35 1.67 -2.55
C ASN A 82 0.05 2.27 -2.71
N ALA A 83 1.07 1.42 -2.59
CA ALA A 83 2.46 1.79 -2.89
C ALA A 83 2.72 1.65 -4.40
N VAL A 84 3.09 2.75 -5.05
CA VAL A 84 3.37 2.81 -6.49
C VAL A 84 4.88 2.99 -6.67
N SER A 85 5.54 1.94 -7.15
CA SER A 85 6.98 1.94 -7.37
C SER A 85 7.38 2.28 -8.81
N VAL A 86 6.42 2.35 -9.74
CA VAL A 86 6.67 2.60 -11.16
C VAL A 86 5.76 3.70 -11.70
N ILE A 87 6.34 4.69 -12.39
CA ILE A 87 5.61 5.72 -13.13
C ILE A 87 6.09 5.74 -14.58
N GLY A 88 5.19 5.48 -15.52
CA GLY A 88 5.56 5.23 -16.91
C GLY A 88 6.51 4.03 -17.00
N ASP A 89 7.73 4.26 -17.47
CA ASP A 89 8.80 3.26 -17.52
C ASP A 89 9.94 3.53 -16.51
N ARG A 90 9.70 4.40 -15.53
CA ARG A 90 10.69 4.72 -14.49
C ARG A 90 10.34 4.02 -13.17
N VAL A 91 11.35 3.51 -12.50
CA VAL A 91 11.24 2.84 -11.19
C VAL A 91 11.74 3.79 -10.09
N ALA A 92 11.02 3.88 -8.97
CA ALA A 92 11.52 4.51 -7.73
C ALA A 92 12.51 3.56 -7.03
N PRO A 93 13.82 3.85 -7.00
CA PRO A 93 14.84 2.89 -6.56
C PRO A 93 14.73 2.46 -5.09
N HIS A 94 14.11 3.27 -4.23
CA HIS A 94 13.89 2.93 -2.82
C HIS A 94 12.66 2.05 -2.59
N MET A 95 11.80 1.87 -3.61
CA MET A 95 10.57 1.08 -3.52
C MET A 95 10.68 -0.26 -4.26
N ALA A 96 11.51 -0.33 -5.30
CA ALA A 96 11.70 -1.55 -6.08
C ALA A 96 13.11 -1.60 -6.71
N PRO A 97 13.62 -2.79 -7.05
CA PRO A 97 14.89 -2.94 -7.75
C PRO A 97 14.93 -2.17 -9.07
N PRO A 98 16.06 -1.55 -9.45
CA PRO A 98 16.16 -0.75 -10.68
C PRO A 98 15.97 -1.57 -11.96
N ASP A 99 16.13 -2.89 -11.90
CA ASP A 99 15.90 -3.85 -12.98
C ASP A 99 14.47 -4.40 -13.01
N THR A 100 13.54 -3.80 -12.27
CA THR A 100 12.11 -4.14 -12.34
C THR A 100 11.60 -4.02 -13.78
N ASP A 101 11.02 -5.11 -14.30
CA ASP A 101 10.42 -5.15 -15.63
C ASP A 101 9.10 -4.35 -15.68
N THR A 102 9.19 -3.09 -16.08
CA THR A 102 8.04 -2.18 -16.19
C THR A 102 7.07 -2.58 -17.29
N ALA A 103 7.55 -3.27 -18.33
CA ALA A 103 6.72 -3.76 -19.42
C ALA A 103 5.85 -4.93 -18.95
N ALA A 104 6.43 -5.88 -18.20
CA ALA A 104 5.68 -6.97 -17.58
C ALA A 104 4.67 -6.45 -16.55
N ALA A 105 5.06 -5.48 -15.71
CA ALA A 105 4.16 -4.87 -14.74
C ALA A 105 2.95 -4.19 -15.41
N ARG A 106 3.18 -3.48 -16.53
CA ARG A 106 2.12 -2.88 -17.33
C ARG A 106 1.24 -3.95 -17.99
N ALA A 107 1.83 -5.00 -18.57
CA ALA A 107 1.08 -6.09 -19.20
C ALA A 107 0.19 -6.85 -18.21
N ALA A 108 0.59 -6.91 -16.94
CA ALA A 108 -0.20 -7.48 -15.85
C ALA A 108 -1.31 -6.55 -15.32
N ASP A 109 -1.41 -5.31 -15.80
CA ASP A 109 -2.24 -4.25 -15.19
C ASP A 109 -1.96 -4.11 -13.68
N SER A 110 -0.68 -4.05 -13.33
CA SER A 110 -0.23 -4.04 -11.94
C SER A 110 -0.50 -2.71 -11.24
N LEU A 111 -1.00 -2.78 -10.01
CA LEU A 111 -1.26 -1.60 -9.18
C LEU A 111 0.01 -0.96 -8.60
N VAL A 112 1.20 -1.53 -8.84
CA VAL A 112 2.46 -0.82 -8.52
C VAL A 112 2.84 0.22 -9.57
N THR A 113 2.09 0.29 -10.68
CA THR A 113 2.35 1.19 -11.81
C THR A 113 1.32 2.32 -11.86
N LEU A 114 1.73 3.50 -12.32
CA LEU A 114 0.84 4.56 -12.80
C LEU A 114 1.35 5.13 -14.15
N PRO A 115 0.46 5.69 -14.99
CA PRO A 115 0.88 6.45 -16.16
C PRO A 115 1.78 7.64 -15.79
N ASP A 116 2.64 8.07 -16.71
CA ASP A 116 3.44 9.29 -16.58
C ASP A 116 2.68 10.57 -16.96
N ASP A 117 1.66 10.45 -17.81
CA ASP A 117 0.69 11.53 -18.06
C ASP A 117 -0.12 11.86 -16.79
N PRO A 118 -0.07 13.11 -16.28
CA PRO A 118 -0.75 13.47 -15.03
C PRO A 118 -2.28 13.33 -15.08
N ALA A 119 -2.91 13.54 -16.24
CA ALA A 119 -4.36 13.45 -16.35
C ALA A 119 -4.82 11.99 -16.21
N ALA A 120 -4.15 11.08 -16.92
CA ALA A 120 -4.36 9.64 -16.85
C ALA A 120 -4.00 9.07 -15.48
N ALA A 121 -2.92 9.53 -14.85
CA ALA A 121 -2.55 9.12 -13.50
C ALA A 121 -3.63 9.49 -12.46
N ALA A 122 -4.18 10.71 -12.55
CA ALA A 122 -5.27 11.14 -11.67
C ALA A 122 -6.55 10.30 -11.87
N GLU A 123 -6.90 9.98 -13.11
CA GLU A 123 -8.05 9.14 -13.43
C GLU A 123 -7.87 7.70 -12.93
N GLU A 124 -6.66 7.15 -13.07
CA GLU A 124 -6.33 5.82 -12.53
C GLU A 124 -6.40 5.79 -11.01
N ILE A 125 -5.89 6.81 -10.31
CA ILE A 125 -6.01 6.93 -8.85
C ILE A 125 -7.48 7.01 -8.43
N GLN A 126 -8.28 7.80 -9.15
CA GLN A 126 -9.70 7.93 -8.86
C GLN A 126 -10.43 6.61 -9.07
N ARG A 127 -10.12 5.87 -10.14
CA ARG A 127 -10.69 4.55 -10.39
C ARG A 127 -10.33 3.56 -9.27
N ARG A 128 -9.09 3.57 -8.77
CA ARG A 128 -8.65 2.73 -7.64
C ARG A 128 -9.38 3.08 -6.33
N ARG A 129 -9.65 4.36 -6.08
CA ARG A 129 -10.47 4.81 -4.95
C ARG A 129 -11.87 4.23 -5.03
N GLU A 130 -12.52 4.37 -6.18
CA GLU A 130 -13.92 3.98 -6.39
C GLU A 130 -14.11 2.45 -6.45
N GLU A 131 -13.23 1.74 -7.14
CA GLU A 131 -13.40 0.29 -7.40
C GLU A 131 -12.83 -0.61 -6.30
N ILE A 132 -11.79 -0.15 -5.60
CA ILE A 132 -10.99 -0.97 -4.68
C ILE A 132 -10.98 -0.40 -3.25
N GLY A 133 -11.18 0.90 -3.09
CA GLY A 133 -11.20 1.57 -1.78
C GLY A 133 -9.82 2.08 -1.31
N PHE A 134 -8.83 2.19 -2.20
CA PHE A 134 -7.55 2.82 -1.84
C PHE A 134 -7.73 4.31 -1.57
N SER A 135 -7.44 4.78 -0.37
CA SER A 135 -7.54 6.21 0.01
C SER A 135 -6.17 6.89 0.09
N CYS A 136 -5.13 6.13 0.40
CA CYS A 136 -3.76 6.62 0.54
C CYS A 136 -2.86 6.09 -0.59
N PHE A 137 -2.00 6.95 -1.14
CA PHE A 137 -1.06 6.58 -2.20
C PHE A 137 0.36 6.97 -1.78
N VAL A 138 1.27 6.01 -1.82
CA VAL A 138 2.68 6.20 -1.49
C VAL A 138 3.46 6.24 -2.79
N ILE A 139 4.02 7.39 -3.11
CA ILE A 139 4.81 7.64 -4.33
C ILE A 139 6.24 7.99 -3.93
N GLY A 140 7.20 7.49 -4.70
CA GLY A 140 8.60 7.81 -4.46
C GLY A 140 8.92 9.30 -4.66
N ALA A 141 9.76 9.86 -3.78
CA ALA A 141 10.10 11.29 -3.79
C ALA A 141 10.71 11.79 -5.12
N ASP A 142 11.39 10.91 -5.87
CA ASP A 142 11.96 11.21 -7.19
C ASP A 142 10.90 11.59 -8.25
N PHE A 143 9.64 11.31 -7.96
CA PHE A 143 8.50 11.66 -8.81
C PHE A 143 7.72 12.88 -8.33
N ALA A 144 8.13 13.55 -7.25
CA ALA A 144 7.36 14.64 -6.64
C ALA A 144 6.95 15.73 -7.64
N ASP A 145 7.89 16.22 -8.47
CA ASP A 145 7.61 17.24 -9.48
C ASP A 145 6.67 16.74 -10.58
N THR A 146 6.85 15.48 -11.02
CA THR A 146 5.95 14.83 -11.99
C THR A 146 4.52 14.70 -11.43
N PHE A 147 4.40 14.48 -10.12
CA PHE A 147 3.13 14.21 -9.45
C PHE A 147 2.42 15.45 -8.89
N ALA A 148 3.11 16.58 -8.74
CA ALA A 148 2.51 17.85 -8.33
C ALA A 148 1.20 18.21 -9.08
N PRO A 149 1.12 18.13 -10.43
CA PRO A 149 -0.14 18.38 -11.15
C PRO A 149 -1.25 17.35 -10.84
N VAL A 150 -0.89 16.10 -10.54
CA VAL A 150 -1.86 15.05 -10.15
C VAL A 150 -2.50 15.43 -8.81
N VAL A 151 -1.68 15.82 -7.83
CA VAL A 151 -2.16 16.26 -6.51
C VAL A 151 -3.06 17.48 -6.66
N ALA A 152 -2.65 18.50 -7.44
CA ALA A 152 -3.47 19.68 -7.67
C ALA A 152 -4.85 19.34 -8.27
N LYS A 153 -4.90 18.43 -9.26
CA LYS A 153 -6.16 17.97 -9.88
C LYS A 153 -7.05 17.21 -8.88
N LEU A 154 -6.47 16.40 -8.00
CA LEU A 154 -7.20 15.60 -7.01
C LEU A 154 -7.64 16.41 -5.78
N SER A 155 -6.93 17.48 -5.41
CA SER A 155 -7.25 18.36 -4.28
C SER A 155 -8.22 19.49 -4.63
N ALA A 156 -8.40 19.81 -5.91
CA ALA A 156 -9.35 20.82 -6.37
C ALA A 156 -10.82 20.33 -6.44
N ARG A 157 -11.11 19.19 -5.82
CA ARG A 157 -12.43 18.54 -5.78
C ARG A 157 -12.91 18.45 -4.35
#